data_AF-A0A3R9V671-F1
#
_entry.id   AF-A0A3R9V671-F1
#
_cell.length_a   1.000
_cell.length_b   1.000
_cell.length_c   1.000
_cell.angle_alpha   90.00
_cell.angle_beta   90.00
_cell.angle_gamma   90.00
#
_symmetry.space_group_name_H-M   'P 1'
#
loop_
_entity.id
_entity.type
_entity.pdbx_description
1 polymer ?
#
loop_
_entity_poly.entity_id
_entity_poly.type
_entity_poly.pdbx_seq_one_letter_code
_entity_poly.pdbx_strand_id
1 'polypeptide(L)'
;MAADRVSGIVVDGSGVHLQLYGEEVDFDWEEISGVDLLRTRRGRGLSIVVSLHEGGAYTCELDGHRAARVDEWVVRLDPVLAGFLPRR
;
A
#
# COMPACT_ATOMS: atom_id res chain seq x y z
N MET A 1 -2.85 -4.52 6.94
CA MET A 1 -2.18 -3.24 7.27
C MET A 1 -0.66 -3.39 7.26
N ALA A 2 0.04 -2.31 6.95
CA ALA A 2 1.49 -2.14 7.10
C ALA A 2 1.78 -0.69 7.52
N ALA A 3 2.77 -0.44 8.38
CA ALA A 3 3.08 0.91 8.85
C ALA A 3 4.48 1.02 9.44
N ASP A 4 5.07 2.21 9.34
CA ASP A 4 6.25 2.61 10.08
C ASP A 4 5.91 3.66 11.16
N ARG A 5 6.83 4.57 11.49
CA ARG A 5 6.61 5.60 12.50
C ARG A 5 5.73 6.76 12.01
N VAL A 6 5.67 7.01 10.71
CA VAL A 6 5.09 8.23 10.12
C VAL A 6 4.09 7.96 9.00
N SER A 7 4.11 6.75 8.44
CA SER A 7 3.28 6.38 7.29
C SER A 7 2.71 4.98 7.45
N GLY A 8 1.61 4.73 6.75
CA GLY A 8 0.91 3.45 6.82
C GLY A 8 -0.10 3.22 5.71
N ILE A 9 -0.54 1.97 5.62
CA ILE A 9 -1.64 1.52 4.78
C ILE A 9 -2.52 0.55 5.57
N VAL A 10 -3.83 0.76 5.50
CA VAL A 10 -4.85 -0.23 5.83
C VAL A 10 -5.59 -0.60 4.55
N VAL A 11 -5.90 -1.88 4.41
CA VAL A 11 -6.66 -2.43 3.28
C VAL A 11 -7.75 -3.30 3.86
N ASP A 12 -9.00 -3.05 3.51
CA ASP A 12 -10.15 -3.77 3.99
C ASP A 12 -11.31 -3.76 2.97
N GLY A 13 -12.52 -4.14 3.41
CA GLY A 13 -13.69 -4.21 2.55
C GLY A 13 -14.19 -2.87 2.03
N SER A 14 -13.85 -1.75 2.67
CA SER A 14 -14.19 -0.41 2.18
C SER A 14 -13.21 0.06 1.10
N GLY A 15 -11.92 -0.22 1.26
CA GLY A 15 -10.93 0.28 0.32
C GLY A 15 -9.51 0.30 0.87
N VAL A 16 -8.80 1.38 0.54
CA VAL A 16 -7.43 1.65 0.98
C VAL A 16 -7.37 2.96 1.75
N HIS A 17 -6.90 2.89 2.99
CA HIS A 17 -6.57 4.07 3.80
C HIS A 17 -5.05 4.24 3.84
N LEU A 18 -4.56 5.39 3.39
CA LEU A 18 -3.16 5.78 3.47
C LEU A 18 -2.95 6.82 4.57
N GLN A 19 -1.92 6.60 5.38
CA GLN A 19 -1.35 7.63 6.25
C GLN A 19 0.00 8.07 5.66
N LEU A 20 0.16 9.38 5.43
CA LEU A 20 1.30 10.00 4.77
C LEU A 20 1.80 11.16 5.64
N TYR A 21 2.79 10.92 6.50
CA TYR A 21 3.41 11.98 7.31
C TYR A 21 2.41 12.82 8.15
N GLY A 22 1.36 12.19 8.67
CA GLY A 22 0.32 12.86 9.46
C GLY A 22 -0.86 13.40 8.66
N GLU A 23 -0.84 13.26 7.33
CA GLU A 23 -2.02 13.39 6.49
C GLU A 23 -2.65 12.01 6.26
N GLU A 24 -3.96 11.98 6.09
CA GLU A 24 -4.74 10.77 5.85
C GLU A 24 -5.54 10.93 4.55
N VAL A 25 -5.58 9.87 3.75
CA VAL A 25 -6.35 9.81 2.51
C VAL A 25 -6.99 8.44 2.38
N ASP A 26 -8.29 8.44 2.12
CA ASP A 26 -9.10 7.26 1.86
C ASP A 26 -9.43 7.14 0.38
N PHE A 27 -9.44 5.91 -0.12
CA PHE A 27 -9.90 5.57 -1.47
C PHE A 27 -10.81 4.36 -1.40
N ASP A 28 -11.99 4.48 -2.00
CA ASP A 28 -12.89 3.35 -2.21
C ASP A 28 -12.40 2.49 -3.38
N TRP A 29 -12.79 1.22 -3.43
CA TRP A 29 -12.39 0.31 -4.50
C TRP A 29 -12.82 0.78 -5.91
N GLU A 30 -13.89 1.56 -6.01
CA GLU A 30 -14.36 2.14 -7.28
C GLU A 30 -13.45 3.24 -7.82
N GLU A 31 -12.61 3.85 -6.97
CA GLU A 31 -11.65 4.89 -7.36
C GLU A 31 -10.32 4.28 -7.82
N ILE A 32 -9.98 3.09 -7.32
CA ILE A 32 -8.65 2.48 -7.44
C ILE A 32 -8.54 1.62 -8.71
N SER A 33 -7.66 2.02 -9.61
CA SER A 33 -7.31 1.22 -10.80
C SER A 33 -6.21 0.18 -10.54
N GLY A 34 -5.43 0.35 -9.46
CA GLY A 34 -4.44 -0.63 -9.05
C GLY A 34 -3.65 -0.21 -7.81
N VAL A 35 -3.07 -1.21 -7.13
CA VAL A 35 -2.13 -1.00 -6.03
C VAL A 35 -0.87 -1.82 -6.30
N ASP A 36 0.28 -1.15 -6.36
CA ASP A 36 1.57 -1.79 -6.56
C ASP A 36 2.38 -1.80 -5.27
N LEU A 37 2.95 -2.97 -4.92
CA LEU A 37 3.82 -3.17 -3.77
C LEU A 37 5.27 -3.39 -4.23
N LEU A 38 6.11 -2.38 -4.08
CA LEU A 38 7.49 -2.39 -4.58
C LEU A 38 8.48 -2.42 -3.41
N ARG A 39 9.30 -3.47 -3.33
CA ARG A 39 10.39 -3.54 -2.36
C ARG A 39 11.50 -2.56 -2.76
N THR A 40 11.88 -1.67 -1.83
CA THR A 40 12.93 -0.65 -2.03
C THR A 40 14.09 -0.85 -1.05
N ARG A 41 15.15 -0.04 -1.16
CA ARG A 41 16.29 0.01 -0.22
C ARG A 41 16.90 -1.38 0.12
N ARG A 42 17.12 -2.21 -0.90
CA ARG A 42 17.58 -3.62 -0.76
C ARG A 42 16.63 -4.46 0.11
N GLY A 43 15.32 -4.32 -0.13
CA GLY A 43 14.26 -5.04 0.56
C GLY A 43 13.86 -4.48 1.92
N ARG A 44 14.52 -3.43 2.42
CA ARG A 44 14.22 -2.85 3.75
C ARG A 44 13.15 -1.76 3.72
N GLY A 45 12.78 -1.27 2.54
CA GLY A 45 11.66 -0.36 2.36
C GLY A 45 10.56 -1.00 1.53
N LEU A 46 9.35 -0.47 1.67
CA LEU A 46 8.20 -0.82 0.85
C LEU A 46 7.60 0.47 0.31
N SER A 47 7.56 0.59 -1.01
CA SER A 47 6.83 1.65 -1.72
C SER A 47 5.49 1.08 -2.15
N ILE A 48 4.41 1.75 -1.76
CA ILE A 48 3.04 1.40 -2.11
C ILE A 48 2.51 2.48 -3.04
N VAL A 49 2.08 2.12 -4.24
CA VAL A 49 1.54 3.06 -5.21
C VAL A 49 0.08 2.72 -5.46
N VAL A 50 -0.82 3.63 -5.07
CA VAL A 50 -2.26 3.55 -5.37
C VAL A 50 -2.53 4.38 -6.61
N SER A 51 -2.95 3.73 -7.69
CA SER A 51 -3.32 4.39 -8.96
C SER A 51 -4.83 4.53 -9.04
N LEU A 52 -5.32 5.66 -9.55
CA LEU A 52 -6.75 5.95 -9.64
C LEU A 52 -7.29 5.75 -11.07
N HIS A 53 -8.59 5.50 -11.20
CA HIS A 53 -9.27 5.36 -12.49
C HIS A 53 -9.33 6.67 -13.28
N GLU A 54 -9.55 7.79 -12.59
CA GLU A 54 -9.60 9.12 -13.20
C GLU A 54 -8.20 9.68 -13.53
N GLY A 55 -7.15 8.90 -13.23
CA GLY A 55 -5.75 9.26 -13.41
C GLY A 55 -5.11 9.79 -12.13
N GLY A 56 -3.79 9.83 -12.13
CA GLY A 56 -3.00 10.15 -10.95
C GLY A 56 -2.69 8.93 -10.08
N ALA A 57 -1.79 9.13 -9.12
CA ALA A 57 -1.39 8.11 -8.17
C ALA A 57 -0.87 8.73 -6.86
N TYR A 58 -1.03 7.97 -5.78
CA TYR A 58 -0.53 8.31 -4.45
C TYR A 58 0.53 7.28 -4.05
N THR A 59 1.64 7.76 -3.51
CA THR A 59 2.76 6.90 -3.09
C THR A 59 2.96 6.99 -1.58
N CYS A 60 2.87 5.85 -0.91
CA CYS A 60 3.21 5.68 0.51
C CYS A 60 4.53 4.91 0.63
N GLU A 61 5.54 5.53 1.23
CA GLU A 61 6.83 4.91 1.50
C GLU A 61 6.90 4.46 2.96
N LEU A 62 7.22 3.19 3.19
CA LEU A 62 7.42 2.61 4.51
C LEU A 62 8.87 2.17 4.72
N ASP A 63 9.43 2.47 5.89
CA ASP A 63 10.69 1.89 6.38
C ASP A 63 10.41 0.66 7.27
N GLY A 64 10.77 -0.52 6.75
CA GLY A 64 10.69 -1.77 7.50
C GLY A 64 11.87 -1.99 8.44
N HIS A 65 12.97 -1.25 8.32
CA HIS A 65 14.29 -1.44 8.95
C HIS A 65 14.96 -2.79 8.68
N ARG A 66 14.20 -3.87 8.42
CA ARG A 66 14.64 -5.23 8.14
C ARG A 66 13.81 -5.80 6.99
N ALA A 67 14.46 -6.56 6.10
CA ALA A 67 13.79 -7.14 4.93
C ALA A 67 12.65 -8.10 5.33
N ALA A 68 12.85 -8.91 6.38
CA ALA A 68 11.81 -9.81 6.89
C ALA A 68 10.50 -9.10 7.24
N ARG A 69 10.56 -7.87 7.80
CA ARG A 69 9.37 -7.09 8.13
C ARG A 69 8.63 -6.62 6.86
N VAL A 70 9.37 -6.22 5.83
CA VAL A 70 8.78 -5.87 4.53
C VAL A 70 8.15 -7.09 3.88
N ASP A 71 8.80 -8.25 3.95
CA ASP A 71 8.22 -9.49 3.43
C ASP A 71 6.93 -9.88 4.16
N GLU A 72 6.87 -9.74 5.48
CA GLU A 72 5.65 -9.92 6.26
C GLU A 72 4.52 -8.94 5.87
N TRP A 73 4.86 -7.72 5.48
CA TRP A 73 3.86 -6.77 4.96
C TRP A 73 3.33 -7.22 3.60
N VAL A 74 4.22 -7.57 2.67
CA VAL A 74 3.84 -8.02 1.33
C VAL A 74 2.99 -9.29 1.42
N VAL A 75 3.41 -10.30 2.18
CA VAL A 75 2.67 -11.56 2.37
C VAL A 75 1.25 -11.34 2.92
N ARG A 76 1.05 -10.30 3.73
CA ARG A 76 -0.28 -9.97 4.27
C ARG A 76 -1.13 -9.13 3.32
N LEU A 77 -0.52 -8.18 2.61
CA LEU A 77 -1.24 -7.24 1.75
C LEU A 77 -1.59 -7.84 0.39
N ASP A 78 -0.65 -8.54 -0.24
CA ASP A 78 -0.79 -9.10 -1.59
C ASP A 78 -2.06 -9.94 -1.79
N PRO A 79 -2.39 -10.93 -0.93
CA PRO A 79 -3.61 -11.73 -1.12
C PRO A 79 -4.90 -10.93 -0.90
N VAL A 80 -4.88 -9.91 -0.02
CA VAL A 80 -6.06 -9.06 0.21
C VAL A 80 -6.30 -8.17 -0.99
N LEU A 81 -5.25 -7.51 -1.50
CA LEU A 81 -5.31 -6.69 -2.71
C LEU A 81 -5.78 -7.49 -3.93
N ALA A 82 -5.29 -8.72 -4.09
CA ALA A 82 -5.72 -9.61 -5.16
C ALA A 82 -7.21 -10.03 -5.07
N GLY A 83 -7.86 -9.86 -3.91
CA GLY A 83 -9.28 -10.12 -3.73
C GLY A 83 -10.19 -9.00 -4.23
N PHE A 84 -9.68 -7.77 -4.33
CA PHE A 84 -10.46 -6.59 -4.73
C PHE A 84 -10.03 -6.02 -6.08
N LEU A 85 -8.75 -6.13 -6.43
CA LEU A 85 -8.23 -5.60 -7.68
C LEU A 85 -8.50 -6.56 -8.85
N PRO A 86 -8.70 -6.02 -10.07
CA PRO A 86 -8.74 -6.85 -11.26
C PRO A 86 -7.41 -7.59 -11.43
N ARG A 87 -7.48 -8.83 -11.92
CA ARG A 87 -6.28 -9.59 -12.29
C ARG A 87 -5.59 -8.87 -13.45
N ARG A 88 -4.37 -8.42 -13.23
CA ARG A 88 -3.50 -7.87 -14.29
C ARG A 88 -3.01 -8.96 -15.24
#